data_AF-A0A938ZSW6-F1
#
_entry.id   AF-A0A938ZSW6-F1
#
_cell.length_a   1.000
_cell.length_b   1.000
_cell.length_c   1.000
_cell.angle_alpha   90.00
_cell.angle_beta   90.00
_cell.angle_gamma   90.00
#
_symmetry.space_group_name_H-M   'P 1'
#
loop_
_entity.id
_entity.type
_entity.pdbx_description
1 polymer ?
#
loop_
_entity_poly.entity_id
_entity_poly.type
_entity_poly.pdbx_seq_one_letter_code
_entity_poly.pdbx_strand_id
1 'polypeptide(L)' 'MSYQTRLTLKRKGRPIPENDIWIAAQCLERGWTLATNDEHFNYVDNLIVEHW' A
#
# COMPACT_ATOMS: atom_id res chain seq x y z
N MET A 1 1.15 -10.94 -4.68
CA MET A 1 0.86 -9.48 -4.78
C MET A 1 1.82 -8.63 -3.97
N SER A 2 2.09 -8.93 -2.68
CA SER A 2 2.99 -8.14 -1.81
C SER A 2 4.40 -7.90 -2.38
N TYR A 3 5.00 -8.90 -3.05
CA TYR A 3 6.30 -8.74 -3.71
C TYR A 3 6.29 -7.64 -4.77
N GLN A 4 5.22 -7.55 -5.57
CA GLN A 4 5.06 -6.55 -6.62
C GLN A 4 4.91 -5.15 -6.00
N THR A 5 4.08 -5.02 -4.96
CA THR A 5 3.92 -3.77 -4.20
C THR A 5 5.26 -3.28 -3.67
N ARG A 6 6.05 -4.17 -3.06
CA ARG A 6 7.39 -3.85 -2.53
C ARG A 6 8.34 -3.37 -3.61
N LEU A 7 8.38 -4.04 -4.77
CA LEU A 7 9.26 -3.66 -5.87
C LEU A 7 8.89 -2.29 -6.44
N THR A 8 7.59 -2.02 -6.62
CA THR A 8 7.11 -0.72 -7.13
C THR A 8 7.51 0.40 -6.16
N LEU A 9 7.27 0.23 -4.86
CA LEU A 9 7.65 1.19 -3.83
C LEU A 9 9.17 1.40 -3.77
N LYS A 10 9.97 0.32 -3.88
CA LYS A 10 11.43 0.42 -3.94
C LYS A 10 11.90 1.19 -5.18
N ARG A 11 11.29 0.96 -6.34
CA ARG A 11 11.60 1.70 -7.58
C ARG A 11 11.26 3.19 -7.47
N LYS A 12 10.24 3.55 -6.69
CA LYS A 12 9.88 4.94 -6.40
C LYS A 12 10.75 5.61 -5.32
N GLY A 13 11.66 4.88 -4.69
CA GLY A 13 12.41 5.40 -3.54
C GLY A 13 11.53 5.66 -2.30
N ARG A 14 10.39 4.96 -2.20
CA ARG A 14 9.42 5.07 -1.09
C ARG A 14 9.21 3.71 -0.42
N PRO A 15 10.24 3.06 0.15
CA PRO A 15 10.04 1.85 0.92
C PRO A 15 9.16 2.16 2.15
N ILE A 16 8.22 1.28 2.44
CA ILE A 16 7.36 1.35 3.64
C ILE A 16 7.59 0.07 4.49
N PRO A 17 7.20 0.07 5.78
CA PRO A 17 7.28 -1.10 6.64
C PRO A 17 6.66 -2.36 6.01
N GLU A 18 7.20 -3.53 6.36
CA GLU A 18 6.74 -4.80 5.78
C GLU A 18 5.26 -5.09 6.04
N ASN A 19 4.77 -4.76 7.24
CA ASN A 19 3.35 -4.90 7.57
C ASN A 19 2.44 -4.09 6.66
N ASP A 20 2.83 -2.85 6.32
CA ASP A 20 2.06 -1.97 5.45
C ASP A 20 1.99 -2.54 4.02
N ILE A 21 3.07 -3.20 3.58
CA ILE A 21 3.08 -3.90 2.29
C ILE A 21 2.06 -5.05 2.29
N TRP A 22 1.97 -5.83 3.38
CA TRP A 22 1.00 -6.91 3.50
C TRP A 22 -0.43 -6.37 3.50
N ILE A 23 -0.72 -5.33 4.29
CA ILE A 23 -2.04 -4.68 4.34
C ILE A 23 -2.43 -4.17 2.96
N ALA A 24 -1.56 -3.38 2.32
CA ALA A 24 -1.81 -2.82 1.01
C ALA A 24 -2.03 -3.91 -0.05
N ALA A 25 -1.26 -5.00 -0.01
CA ALA A 25 -1.43 -6.11 -0.95
C ALA A 25 -2.79 -6.81 -0.80
N GLN A 26 -3.28 -6.99 0.42
CA GLN A 26 -4.61 -7.58 0.67
C GLN A 26 -5.73 -6.68 0.15
N CYS A 27 -5.63 -5.36 0.36
CA CYS A 27 -6.60 -4.39 -0.15
C CYS A 27 -6.61 -4.36 -1.68
N LEU A 28 -5.44 -4.36 -2.32
CA LEU A 28 -5.30 -4.38 -3.78
C LEU A 28 -5.87 -5.65 -4.41
N GLU A 29 -5.65 -6.82 -3.80
CA GLU A 29 -6.19 -8.08 -4.33
C GLU A 29 -7.72 -8.12 -4.31
N ARG A 30 -8.33 -7.45 -3.33
CA ARG A 30 -9.78 -7.51 -3.09
C ARG A 30 -10.54 -6.26 -3.54
N GLY A 31 -9.82 -5.23 -3.99
CA GLY A 31 -10.40 -3.92 -4.32
C GLY A 31 -11.03 -3.21 -3.12
N TRP A 32 -10.48 -3.42 -1.92
CA TRP A 32 -10.99 -2.81 -0.70
C TRP A 32 -10.45 -1.39 -0.49
N THR A 33 -11.28 -0.52 0.09
CA THR A 33 -10.84 0.75 0.64
C THR A 33 -10.11 0.53 1.96
N LEU A 34 -8.91 1.10 2.09
CA LEU A 34 -8.16 1.12 3.34
C LEU A 34 -8.45 2.42 4.09
N ALA A 35 -9.17 2.33 5.21
CA ALA A 35 -9.36 3.45 6.12
C ALA A 35 -8.13 3.58 7.03
N THR A 36 -7.37 4.67 6.90
CA THR A 36 -6.14 4.90 7.67
C THR A 36 -5.70 6.37 7.64
N ASN A 37 -5.02 6.81 8.70
CA ASN A 37 -4.31 8.09 8.75
C ASN A 37 -2.81 7.97 8.47
N ASP A 38 -2.34 6.76 8.19
CA ASP A 38 -0.94 6.54 7.84
C ASP A 38 -0.69 6.96 6.37
N GLU A 39 0.13 8.00 6.21
CA GLU A 39 0.49 8.55 4.90
C GLU A 39 1.34 7.59 4.05
N HIS A 40 1.94 6.54 4.62
CA HIS A 40 2.70 5.54 3.87
C HIS A 40 1.88 4.93 2.72
N PHE A 41 0.59 4.72 2.94
CA PHE A 41 -0.31 4.08 1.97
C PHE A 41 -0.59 4.97 0.75
N ASN A 42 -0.40 6.29 0.87
CA ASN A 42 -0.57 7.23 -0.24
C ASN A 42 0.47 7.03 -1.36
N TYR A 43 1.57 6.33 -1.08
CA TYR A 43 2.59 6.03 -2.08
C TYR A 43 2.32 4.72 -2.86
N VAL A 44 1.32 3.94 -2.44
CA VAL A 44 0.97 2.67 -3.07
C VAL A 44 0.01 2.90 -4.25
N ASP A 45 0.46 2.53 -5.45
CA ASP A 45 -0.37 2.68 -6.65
C ASP A 45 -1.64 1.84 -6.59
N ASN A 46 -2.75 2.42 -7.06
CA ASN A 46 -4.08 1.81 -7.16
C ASN A 46 -4.71 1.39 -5.83
N LEU A 47 -4.10 1.73 -4.70
CA LEU A 47 -4.71 1.53 -3.39
C LEU A 47 -5.73 2.63 -3.15
N ILE A 48 -6.96 2.25 -2.83
CA ILE A 48 -8.01 3.21 -2.46
C ILE A 48 -7.86 3.47 -0.96
N VAL A 49 -7.57 4.72 -0.59
CA VAL A 49 -7.34 5.13 0.79
C VAL A 49 -8.40 6.15 1.19
N GLU A 50 -8.96 5.97 2.38
CA GLU A 50 -9.86 6.92 3.03
C GLU A 50 -9.20 7.39 4.33
N HIS A 51 -8.98 8.71 4.46
CA HIS A 51 -8.43 9.31 5.67
C HIS A 51 -9.55 9.61 6.66
N TRP A 52 -9.33 9.30 7.95
CA TRP A 52 -10.35 9.33 9.01
C TRP A 52 -10.03 10.34 10.10
#